data_AF-A0A0F9NH86-F1
#
_entry.id   AF-A0A0F9NH86-F1
#
_cell.length_a   1.000
_cell.length_b   1.000
_cell.length_c   1.000
_cell.angle_alpha   90.00
_cell.angle_beta   90.00
_cell.angle_gamma   90.00
#
_symmetry.space_group_name_H-M   'P 1'
#
loop_
_entity.id
_entity.type
_entity.pdbx_description
1 polymer ?
#
loop_
_entity_poly.entity_id
_entity_poly.type
_entity_poly.pdbx_seq_one_letter_code
_entity_poly.pdbx_strand_id
1 'polypeptide(L)'
;MLEDYWLREPVDRETVKSLIEYIDKQPRNILRIDLTADRCQHRRFLTNHGRANNGSQLLRTSARAPYQVSFQAGIWNVDLLLHVLKPSENPWQAEIYGSRRIASHVGDKHYIVLGTRDYPVKYQPVYRSKRAAMDISKLPKEDQDVILKRGWI
;
A
#
# COMPACT_ATOMS: atom_id res chain seq x y z
N MET A 1 -9.36 13.19 -4.61
CA MET A 1 -10.37 12.34 -3.97
C MET A 1 -9.74 10.98 -3.79
N LEU A 2 -9.66 10.51 -2.53
CA LEU A 2 -9.09 9.20 -2.21
C LEU A 2 -9.91 8.11 -2.93
N GLU A 3 -9.24 7.07 -3.40
CA GLU A 3 -9.92 5.91 -3.96
C GLU A 3 -10.48 5.09 -2.80
N ASP A 4 -11.80 4.98 -2.69
CA ASP A 4 -12.42 4.07 -1.75
C ASP A 4 -12.45 2.65 -2.31
N TYR A 5 -12.27 1.70 -1.41
CA TYR A 5 -12.22 0.30 -1.75
C TYR A 5 -13.07 -0.58 -0.84
N TRP A 6 -13.54 -1.67 -1.42
CA TRP A 6 -14.27 -2.73 -0.73
C TRP A 6 -13.38 -3.94 -0.50
N LEU A 7 -13.32 -4.44 0.74
CA LEU A 7 -12.62 -5.68 1.04
C LEU A 7 -13.40 -6.86 0.47
N ARG A 8 -12.73 -7.70 -0.32
CA ARG A 8 -13.37 -8.83 -0.97
C ARG A 8 -13.34 -10.12 -0.16
N GLU A 9 -12.40 -10.21 0.77
CA GLU A 9 -12.11 -11.40 1.56
C GLU A 9 -11.64 -10.95 2.96
N PRO A 10 -11.76 -11.83 3.98
CA PRO A 10 -11.14 -11.58 5.27
C PRO A 10 -9.65 -11.28 5.12
N VAL A 11 -9.16 -10.28 5.87
CA VAL A 11 -7.74 -9.93 5.89
C VAL A 11 -6.93 -11.07 6.50
N ASP A 12 -5.83 -11.46 5.86
CA ASP A 12 -4.90 -12.44 6.42
C ASP A 12 -4.10 -11.82 7.58
N ARG A 13 -4.60 -12.04 8.79
CA ARG A 13 -4.08 -11.45 10.02
C ARG A 13 -2.70 -12.00 10.41
N GLU A 14 -2.44 -13.27 10.11
CA GLU A 14 -1.16 -13.91 10.46
C GLU A 14 -0.03 -13.31 9.62
N THR A 15 -0.27 -13.12 8.31
CA THR A 15 0.69 -12.43 7.45
C THR A 15 0.87 -10.98 7.88
N VAL A 16 -0.20 -10.23 8.15
CA VAL A 16 -0.08 -8.84 8.63
C VAL A 16 0.75 -8.76 9.91
N LYS A 17 0.50 -9.64 10.89
CA LYS A 17 1.29 -9.70 12.13
C LYS A 17 2.76 -9.99 11.86
N SER A 18 3.07 -10.96 11.00
CA SER A 18 4.45 -11.29 10.63
C SER A 18 5.18 -10.11 9.97
N LEU A 19 4.47 -9.35 9.13
CA LEU A 19 5.02 -8.15 8.48
C LEU A 19 5.23 -6.98 9.45
N ILE A 20 4.36 -6.82 10.46
CA ILE A 20 4.54 -5.85 11.54
C ILE A 20 5.80 -6.20 12.35
N GLU A 21 5.94 -7.46 12.76
CA GLU A 21 7.15 -7.91 13.45
C GLU A 21 8.41 -7.73 12.58
N TYR A 22 8.28 -7.90 11.27
CA TYR A 22 9.39 -7.71 10.34
C TYR A 22 9.85 -6.24 10.31
N ILE A 23 8.95 -5.28 10.15
CA ILE A 23 9.34 -3.85 10.11
C ILE A 23 9.89 -3.37 11.46
N ASP A 24 9.41 -3.92 12.57
CA ASP A 24 9.84 -3.58 13.93
C ASP A 24 11.27 -4.08 14.25
N LYS A 25 11.64 -5.25 13.73
CA LYS A 25 12.93 -5.92 14.01
C LYS A 25 14.08 -5.55 13.04
N GLN A 26 13.80 -4.83 11.97
CA GLN A 26 14.75 -4.57 10.87
C GLN A 26 15.37 -3.16 10.95
N PRO A 27 16.46 -2.85 10.20
CA PRO A 27 17.08 -1.53 10.22
C PRO A 27 16.08 -0.41 9.92
N ARG A 28 16.30 0.75 10.57
CA ARG A 28 15.44 1.95 10.59
C ARG A 28 15.25 2.66 9.24
N ASN A 29 15.36 1.96 8.11
CA ASN A 29 15.20 2.52 6.78
C ASN A 29 14.03 1.91 6.00
N ILE A 30 13.33 0.89 6.53
CA ILE A 30 12.09 0.40 5.90
C ILE A 30 10.97 1.40 6.18
N LEU A 31 10.60 2.17 5.17
CA LEU A 31 9.53 3.16 5.25
C LEU A 31 8.15 2.48 5.35
N ARG A 32 7.93 1.43 4.56
CA ARG A 32 6.62 0.77 4.47
C ARG A 32 6.69 -0.62 3.86
N ILE A 33 5.63 -1.38 4.11
CA ILE A 33 5.34 -2.67 3.47
C ILE A 33 3.91 -2.62 2.93
N ASP A 34 3.73 -2.80 1.63
CA ASP A 34 2.41 -2.85 0.99
C ASP A 34 1.72 -4.17 1.27
N LEU A 35 0.43 -4.08 1.63
CA LEU A 35 -0.42 -5.22 1.91
C LEU A 35 -1.27 -5.65 0.71
N THR A 36 -1.18 -4.92 -0.40
CA THR A 36 -2.03 -5.08 -1.58
C THR A 36 -1.21 -5.49 -2.80
N ALA A 37 -1.90 -5.90 -3.87
CA ALA A 37 -1.26 -6.36 -5.09
C ALA A 37 -0.76 -5.23 -6.01
N ASP A 38 -1.17 -3.98 -5.78
CA ASP A 38 -0.95 -2.84 -6.68
C ASP A 38 0.53 -2.66 -7.04
N ARG A 39 1.40 -2.64 -6.03
CA ARG A 39 2.85 -2.52 -6.23
C ARG A 39 3.43 -3.67 -7.03
N CYS A 40 2.91 -4.88 -6.82
CA CYS A 40 3.42 -6.07 -7.48
C CYS A 40 3.03 -6.16 -8.97
N GLN A 41 2.08 -5.35 -9.43
CA GLN A 41 1.78 -5.20 -10.86
C GLN A 41 2.94 -4.53 -11.62
N HIS A 42 3.79 -3.77 -10.94
CA HIS A 42 4.95 -3.10 -11.54
C HIS A 42 6.22 -3.96 -11.53
N ARG A 43 6.13 -5.20 -12.01
CA ARG A 43 7.18 -6.24 -11.91
C ARG A 43 8.58 -5.79 -12.31
N ARG A 44 8.71 -4.90 -13.30
CA ARG A 44 10.00 -4.36 -13.78
C ARG A 44 10.80 -3.59 -12.72
N PHE A 45 10.16 -3.12 -11.65
CA PHE A 45 10.81 -2.37 -10.58
C PHE A 45 11.02 -3.18 -9.31
N LEU A 46 10.71 -4.48 -9.33
CA LEU A 46 10.76 -5.33 -8.14
C LEU A 46 12.02 -6.18 -8.15
N THR A 47 12.68 -6.22 -7.00
CA THR A 47 13.77 -7.16 -6.72
C THR A 47 13.46 -7.95 -5.45
N ASN A 48 14.01 -9.16 -5.34
CA ASN A 48 13.86 -9.95 -4.13
C ASN A 48 14.56 -9.24 -2.96
N HIS A 49 13.87 -9.09 -1.83
CA HIS A 49 14.45 -8.50 -0.62
C HIS A 49 14.77 -9.56 0.42
N GLY A 50 13.82 -10.46 0.68
CA GLY A 50 13.93 -11.45 1.75
C GLY A 50 12.61 -12.12 2.05
N ARG A 51 12.47 -12.63 3.28
CA ARG A 51 11.25 -13.26 3.77
C ARG A 51 10.92 -12.80 5.19
N ALA A 52 9.64 -12.74 5.52
CA ALA A 52 9.16 -12.57 6.89
C ALA A 52 9.17 -13.90 7.66
N ASN A 53 8.87 -13.87 8.97
CA ASN A 53 8.98 -15.03 9.85
C ASN A 53 8.04 -16.18 9.45
N ASN A 54 6.86 -15.85 8.92
CA ASN A 54 5.90 -16.82 8.41
C ASN A 54 6.26 -17.36 7.00
N GLY A 55 7.40 -16.96 6.43
CA GLY A 55 7.84 -17.35 5.09
C GLY A 55 7.38 -16.43 3.94
N SER A 56 6.55 -15.42 4.22
CA SER A 56 6.05 -14.46 3.24
C SER A 56 7.19 -13.79 2.46
N GLN A 57 7.10 -13.80 1.14
CA GLN A 57 8.15 -13.23 0.29
C GLN A 57 8.06 -11.69 0.25
N LEU A 58 9.16 -11.03 0.57
CA LEU A 58 9.28 -9.58 0.52
C LEU A 58 10.02 -9.15 -0.75
N LEU A 59 9.40 -8.20 -1.45
CA LEU A 59 9.92 -7.61 -2.67
C LEU A 59 10.26 -6.14 -2.41
N ARG A 60 11.49 -5.75 -2.75
CA ARG A 60 11.90 -4.35 -2.71
C ARG A 60 11.53 -3.68 -4.03
N THR A 61 11.02 -2.47 -3.92
CA THR A 61 10.81 -1.62 -5.10
C THR A 61 12.01 -0.70 -5.32
N SER A 62 12.42 -0.53 -6.57
CA SER A 62 13.36 0.52 -6.96
C SER A 62 12.82 1.90 -6.55
N ALA A 63 13.66 2.76 -5.98
CA ALA A 63 13.25 4.12 -5.58
C ALA A 63 12.78 4.99 -6.75
N ARG A 64 13.06 4.60 -8.01
CA ARG A 64 12.55 5.26 -9.22
C ARG A 64 11.16 4.78 -9.64
N ALA A 65 10.61 3.74 -9.00
CA ALA A 65 9.28 3.28 -9.35
C ALA A 65 8.23 4.32 -8.93
N PRO A 66 7.15 4.47 -9.71
CA PRO A 66 6.07 5.38 -9.34
C PRO A 66 5.42 4.94 -8.02
N TYR A 67 4.79 5.90 -7.32
CA TYR A 67 4.01 5.65 -6.09
C TYR A 67 4.82 4.95 -4.98
N GLN A 68 6.02 5.47 -4.68
CA GLN A 68 6.76 5.07 -3.46
C GLN A 68 5.98 5.44 -2.19
N VAL A 69 5.21 6.54 -2.27
CA VAL A 69 4.22 6.95 -1.29
C VAL A 69 2.85 6.78 -1.94
N SER A 70 2.04 5.90 -1.36
CA SER A 70 0.65 5.59 -1.71
C SER A 70 -0.13 5.29 -0.43
N PHE A 71 -1.25 5.94 -0.18
CA PHE A 71 -2.04 5.71 1.03
C PHE A 71 -2.97 4.49 0.92
N GLN A 72 -2.75 3.61 -0.06
CA GLN A 72 -3.31 2.26 -0.05
C GLN A 72 -2.85 1.48 1.19
N ALA A 73 -3.57 0.39 1.50
CA ALA A 73 -3.31 -0.42 2.69
C ALA A 73 -1.84 -0.89 2.77
N GLY A 74 -1.17 -0.45 3.82
CA GLY A 74 0.26 -0.66 4.03
C GLY A 74 0.61 -0.51 5.50
N ILE A 75 1.67 -1.20 5.92
CA ILE A 75 2.29 -1.01 7.23
C ILE A 75 3.35 0.07 7.07
N TRP A 76 3.34 1.06 7.95
CA TRP A 76 4.24 2.20 7.88
C TRP A 76 5.16 2.27 9.09
N ASN A 77 6.42 2.62 8.84
CA ASN A 77 7.28 3.14 9.88
C ASN A 77 6.91 4.61 10.10
N VAL A 78 6.37 4.92 11.28
CA VAL A 78 5.81 6.24 11.60
C VAL A 78 6.92 7.32 11.57
N ASP A 79 8.09 7.04 12.13
CA ASP A 79 9.20 8.01 12.20
C ASP A 79 9.65 8.42 10.79
N LEU A 80 9.83 7.45 9.90
CA LEU A 80 10.20 7.72 8.52
C LEU A 80 9.08 8.38 7.72
N LEU A 81 7.82 8.01 7.97
CA LEU A 81 6.67 8.64 7.33
C LEU A 81 6.62 10.13 7.66
N LEU A 82 6.83 10.51 8.92
CA LEU A 82 6.83 11.91 9.36
C LEU A 82 7.95 12.74 8.69
N HIS A 83 9.07 12.12 8.32
CA HIS A 83 10.11 12.80 7.53
C HIS A 83 9.70 13.05 6.07
N VAL A 84 8.86 12.17 5.52
CA VAL A 84 8.40 12.25 4.12
C VAL A 84 7.21 13.19 3.96
N LEU A 85 6.34 13.31 4.97
CA LEU A 85 5.16 14.18 4.94
C LEU A 85 5.51 15.67 5.13
N LYS A 86 4.67 16.55 4.56
CA LYS A 86 4.74 18.00 4.78
C LYS A 86 3.37 18.54 5.16
N PRO A 87 3.26 19.40 6.19
CA PRO A 87 1.96 19.92 6.65
C PRO A 87 1.16 20.68 5.59
N SER A 88 1.84 21.30 4.62
CA SER A 88 1.21 22.07 3.54
C SER A 88 0.69 21.23 2.38
N GLU A 89 0.86 19.91 2.41
CA GLU A 89 0.45 19.00 1.33
C GLU A 89 -0.85 18.29 1.67
N ASN A 90 -1.79 18.27 0.72
CA ASN A 90 -2.93 17.36 0.81
C ASN A 90 -2.49 15.90 0.52
N PRO A 91 -3.32 14.88 0.82
CA PRO A 91 -2.93 13.47 0.64
C PRO A 91 -2.41 13.13 -0.76
N TRP A 92 -3.05 13.66 -1.81
CA TRP A 92 -2.62 13.41 -3.19
C TRP A 92 -1.26 14.06 -3.50
N GLN A 93 -1.06 15.30 -3.05
CA GLN A 93 0.23 15.98 -3.14
C GLN A 93 1.31 15.23 -2.37
N ALA A 94 1.00 14.71 -1.19
CA ALA A 94 1.94 13.93 -0.39
C ALA A 94 2.36 12.63 -1.09
N GLU A 95 1.47 11.95 -1.82
CA GLU A 95 1.84 10.79 -2.64
C GLU A 95 2.81 11.17 -3.77
N ILE A 96 2.50 12.23 -4.53
CA ILE A 96 3.32 12.67 -5.68
C ILE A 96 4.66 13.22 -5.21
N TYR A 97 4.64 14.22 -4.33
CA TYR A 97 5.83 14.93 -3.87
C TYR A 97 6.65 14.10 -2.89
N GLY A 98 6.01 13.30 -2.03
CA GLY A 98 6.69 12.33 -1.17
C GLY A 98 7.42 11.27 -1.98
N SER A 99 6.81 10.74 -3.05
CA SER A 99 7.50 9.80 -3.95
C SER A 99 8.74 10.41 -4.60
N ARG A 100 8.68 11.70 -4.99
CA ARG A 100 9.83 12.42 -5.54
C ARG A 100 10.93 12.64 -4.49
N ARG A 101 10.55 12.97 -3.25
CA ARG A 101 11.50 13.09 -2.11
C ARG A 101 12.20 11.77 -1.82
N ILE A 102 11.50 10.64 -1.86
CA ILE A 102 12.14 9.33 -1.73
C ILE A 102 13.10 9.08 -2.89
N ALA A 103 12.67 9.37 -4.12
CA ALA A 103 13.48 9.18 -5.32
C ALA A 103 14.73 10.07 -5.37
N SER A 104 14.76 11.23 -4.70
CA SER A 104 16.00 12.04 -4.62
C SER A 104 17.08 11.41 -3.74
N HIS A 105 16.74 10.40 -2.92
CA HIS A 105 17.66 9.70 -2.01
C HIS A 105 18.05 8.29 -2.53
N VAL A 106 17.96 8.04 -3.84
CA VAL A 106 18.22 6.72 -4.47
C VAL A 106 19.59 6.12 -4.09
N GLY A 107 20.58 6.93 -3.73
CA GLY A 107 21.92 6.47 -3.30
C GLY A 107 22.05 6.11 -1.81
N ASP A 108 21.20 6.65 -0.94
CA ASP A 108 21.49 6.72 0.50
C ASP A 108 20.95 5.52 1.29
N LYS A 109 20.29 4.57 0.62
CA LYS A 109 19.50 3.47 1.24
C LYS A 109 18.54 3.95 2.33
N HIS A 110 18.21 5.24 2.36
CA HIS A 110 17.53 5.88 3.49
C HIS A 110 16.07 5.45 3.59
N TYR A 111 15.44 5.14 2.45
CA TYR A 111 14.09 4.61 2.40
C TYR A 111 14.04 3.31 1.58
N ILE A 112 13.48 2.28 2.18
CA ILE A 112 13.14 1.01 1.55
C ILE A 112 11.62 0.88 1.58
N VAL A 113 11.06 0.65 0.40
CA VAL A 113 9.63 0.37 0.21
C VAL A 113 9.49 -1.09 -0.22
N LEU A 114 8.75 -1.85 0.57
CA LEU A 114 8.52 -3.27 0.34
C LEU A 114 7.08 -3.54 -0.09
N GLY A 115 6.88 -4.68 -0.74
CA GLY A 115 5.56 -5.32 -0.88
C GLY A 115 5.69 -6.83 -0.64
N THR A 116 4.57 -7.49 -0.43
CA THR A 116 4.50 -8.97 -0.31
C THR A 116 3.77 -9.58 -1.50
N ARG A 117 4.10 -10.82 -1.87
CA ARG A 117 3.34 -11.58 -2.88
C ARG A 117 2.04 -12.20 -2.35
N ASP A 118 1.87 -12.21 -1.04
CA ASP A 118 0.72 -12.86 -0.41
C ASP A 118 -0.53 -11.97 -0.40
N TYR A 119 -0.35 -10.66 -0.62
CA TYR A 119 -1.41 -9.65 -0.70
C TYR A 119 -2.49 -9.82 0.39
N PRO A 120 -2.12 -9.72 1.68
CA PRO A 120 -3.01 -10.05 2.78
C PRO A 120 -4.28 -9.18 2.84
N VAL A 121 -4.29 -8.04 2.15
CA VAL A 121 -5.47 -7.19 1.95
C VAL A 121 -5.89 -7.27 0.48
N LYS A 122 -6.95 -8.04 0.22
CA LYS A 122 -7.59 -8.16 -1.08
C LYS A 122 -8.80 -7.23 -1.16
N TYR A 123 -8.74 -6.28 -2.07
CA TYR A 123 -9.78 -5.28 -2.21
C TYR A 123 -10.15 -5.03 -3.68
N GLN A 124 -11.31 -4.44 -3.88
CA GLN A 124 -11.76 -3.91 -5.16
C GLN A 124 -11.95 -2.40 -5.01
N PRO A 125 -11.24 -1.55 -5.78
CA PRO A 125 -11.57 -0.14 -5.85
C PRO A 125 -13.01 0.02 -6.32
N VAL A 126 -13.83 0.70 -5.53
CA VAL A 126 -15.25 0.99 -5.83
C VAL A 126 -15.45 2.46 -6.14
N TYR A 127 -14.56 3.33 -5.66
CA TYR A 127 -14.56 4.73 -6.01
C TYR A 127 -13.22 5.11 -6.63
N ARG A 128 -13.27 5.77 -7.78
CA ARG A 128 -12.08 6.25 -8.48
C ARG A 128 -12.27 7.72 -8.80
N SER A 129 -11.26 8.53 -8.51
CA SER A 129 -11.29 9.99 -8.67
C SER A 129 -11.75 10.50 -10.05
N LYS A 130 -11.65 9.69 -11.10
CA LYS A 130 -12.12 9.99 -12.46
C LYS A 130 -13.60 9.69 -12.71
N ARG A 131 -14.29 9.06 -11.76
CA ARG A 131 -15.71 8.72 -11.84
C ARG A 131 -16.43 9.47 -10.73
N ALA A 132 -17.48 10.21 -11.09
CA ALA A 132 -18.33 10.92 -10.14
C ALA A 132 -19.20 9.97 -9.28
N ALA A 133 -19.18 8.67 -9.55
CA ALA A 133 -20.03 7.67 -8.93
C ALA A 133 -19.24 6.42 -8.51
N MET A 134 -19.72 5.78 -7.44
CA MET A 134 -19.25 4.47 -7.01
C MET A 134 -19.63 3.41 -8.06
N ASP A 135 -18.67 2.56 -8.42
CA ASP A 135 -18.87 1.41 -9.30
C ASP A 135 -18.72 0.11 -8.50
N ILE A 136 -19.86 -0.44 -8.10
CA ILE A 136 -19.96 -1.71 -7.39
C ILE A 136 -20.16 -2.92 -8.32
N SER A 137 -20.18 -2.72 -9.64
CA SER A 137 -20.49 -3.79 -10.62
C SER A 137 -19.49 -4.94 -10.60
N LYS A 138 -18.29 -4.71 -10.07
CA LYS A 138 -17.21 -5.70 -9.95
C LYS A 138 -17.26 -6.49 -8.64
N LEU A 139 -18.17 -6.16 -7.73
CA LEU A 139 -18.35 -6.86 -6.47
C LEU A 139 -19.26 -8.09 -6.65
N PRO A 140 -19.13 -9.12 -5.81
CA PRO A 140 -20.14 -10.18 -5.69
C PRO A 140 -21.53 -9.59 -5.43
N LYS A 141 -22.59 -10.25 -5.91
CA LYS A 141 -23.98 -9.78 -5.71
C LYS A 141 -24.32 -9.58 -4.23
N GLU A 142 -23.87 -10.49 -3.37
CA GLU A 142 -24.08 -10.41 -1.93
C GLU A 142 -23.52 -9.12 -1.33
N ASP A 143 -22.32 -8.70 -1.76
CA ASP A 143 -21.71 -7.45 -1.32
C ASP A 143 -22.46 -6.22 -1.86
N GLN A 144 -22.90 -6.27 -3.12
CA GLN A 144 -23.73 -5.21 -3.72
C GLN A 144 -25.03 -5.02 -2.94
N ASP A 145 -25.71 -6.11 -2.60
CA ASP A 145 -26.96 -6.10 -1.83
C ASP A 145 -26.76 -5.51 -0.43
N VAL A 146 -25.65 -5.84 0.23
CA VAL A 146 -25.29 -5.27 1.54
C VAL A 146 -25.08 -3.76 1.42
N ILE A 147 -24.31 -3.30 0.43
CA ILE A 147 -24.03 -1.88 0.20
C ILE A 147 -25.33 -1.10 -0.04
N LEU A 148 -26.20 -1.61 -0.92
CA LEU A 148 -27.49 -1.01 -1.25
C LEU A 148 -28.44 -1.00 -0.05
N LYS A 149 -28.57 -2.12 0.67
CA LYS A 149 -29.45 -2.23 1.84
C LYS A 149 -29.03 -1.28 2.96
N ARG A 150 -27.73 -0.99 3.10
CA ARG A 150 -27.20 -0.08 4.12
C ARG A 150 -27.18 1.39 3.70
N GLY A 151 -27.52 1.71 2.45
CA GLY A 151 -27.54 3.08 1.95
C GLY A 151 -26.15 3.73 1.93
N TRP A 152 -25.11 2.94 1.66
CA TRP A 152 -23.73 3.45 1.54
C TRP A 152 -23.44 4.11 0.19
N ILE A 153 -24.41 4.06 -0.72
CA ILE A 153 -24.48 4.74 -2.01
C ILE A 153 -25.87 5.29 -2.26
#